data_AF-A0A396QFG1-F1
#
_entry.id   AF-A0A396QFG1-F1
#
_cell.length_a   1.000
_cell.length_b   1.000
_cell.length_c   1.000
_cell.angle_alpha   90.00
_cell.angle_beta   90.00
_cell.angle_gamma   90.00
#
_symmetry.space_group_name_H-M   'P 1'
#
loop_
_entity.id
_entity.type
_entity.pdbx_description
1 polymer ?
#
loop_
_entity_poly.entity_id
_entity_poly.type
_entity_poly.pdbx_seq_one_letter_code
_entity_poly.pdbx_strand_id
1 'polypeptide(L)'
;MRISSKAAQEYYFILKSIFPKVTVEEGRFLKEFKTSLIEFTLVHPQCTYDTLIEEFGTPQDILHEYLDMHDANKLTHAIKKHNYKKLVLLIILAGVLICCTAYCIFLIHAAKKLSSQIPDKVIISIIEEEI
;
A
#
# COMPACT_ATOMS: atom_id res chain seq x y z
N MET A 1 -22.81 -8.97 23.33
CA MET A 1 -22.40 -9.76 24.52
C MET A 1 -21.94 -8.80 25.62
N ARG A 2 -22.38 -8.99 26.87
CA ARG A 2 -22.07 -8.12 28.02
C ARG A 2 -21.13 -8.89 28.96
N ILE A 3 -20.15 -8.20 29.55
CA ILE A 3 -19.27 -8.80 30.56
C ILE A 3 -20.09 -8.98 31.84
N SER A 4 -20.16 -10.20 32.37
CA SER A 4 -20.89 -10.50 33.61
C SER A 4 -20.00 -10.43 34.86
N SER A 5 -18.71 -10.79 34.74
CA SER A 5 -17.75 -10.74 35.86
C SER A 5 -17.34 -9.31 36.19
N LYS A 6 -17.33 -8.96 37.48
CA LYS A 6 -16.89 -7.64 37.97
C LYS A 6 -15.40 -7.41 37.68
N ALA A 7 -14.55 -8.42 37.88
CA ALA A 7 -13.12 -8.34 37.62
C ALA A 7 -12.81 -8.03 36.14
N ALA A 8 -13.49 -8.72 35.22
CA ALA A 8 -13.34 -8.47 33.79
C ALA A 8 -13.91 -7.12 33.33
N GLN A 9 -14.97 -6.63 33.99
CA GLN A 9 -15.48 -5.28 33.73
C GLN A 9 -14.46 -4.21 34.14
N GLU A 10 -13.84 -4.38 35.31
CA GLU A 10 -12.81 -3.49 35.82
C GLU A 10 -11.58 -3.47 34.91
N TYR A 11 -11.06 -4.66 34.55
CA TYR A 11 -9.96 -4.80 33.60
C TYR A 11 -10.26 -4.09 32.27
N TYR A 12 -11.43 -4.37 31.67
CA TYR A 12 -11.82 -3.76 30.40
C TYR A 12 -11.99 -2.24 30.51
N PHE A 13 -12.49 -1.75 31.64
CA PHE A 13 -12.64 -0.31 31.87
C PHE A 13 -11.28 0.40 31.93
N ILE A 14 -10.33 -0.18 32.66
CA ILE A 14 -8.95 0.34 32.76
C ILE A 14 -8.29 0.30 31.38
N LEU A 15 -8.36 -0.85 30.70
CA LEU A 15 -7.82 -0.97 29.33
C LEU A 15 -8.42 0.08 28.41
N LYS A 16 -9.73 0.32 28.45
CA LYS A 16 -10.36 1.34 27.61
C LYS A 16 -9.94 2.76 27.98
N SER A 17 -9.72 3.06 29.26
CA SER A 17 -9.43 4.42 29.74
C SER A 17 -8.01 4.87 29.42
N ILE A 18 -7.07 3.94 29.27
CA ILE A 18 -5.67 4.26 28.89
C ILE A 18 -5.52 4.60 27.41
N PHE A 19 -6.50 4.29 26.55
CA PHE A 19 -6.46 4.73 25.15
C PHE A 19 -6.67 6.25 25.08
N PRO A 20 -5.72 7.02 24.52
CA PRO A 20 -5.84 8.48 24.43
C PRO A 20 -7.01 8.91 23.52
N LYS A 21 -7.29 8.11 22.49
CA LYS A 21 -8.43 8.28 21.59
C LYS A 21 -8.82 6.93 20.99
N VAL A 22 -10.10 6.61 21.03
CA VAL A 22 -10.63 5.40 20.39
C VAL A 22 -11.05 5.74 18.96
N THR A 23 -10.25 5.36 17.96
CA THR A 23 -10.68 5.43 16.55
C THR A 23 -11.43 4.15 16.17
N VAL A 24 -11.75 4.00 14.88
CA VAL A 24 -12.44 2.81 14.37
C VAL A 24 -11.61 1.55 14.58
N GLU A 25 -10.27 1.65 14.44
CA GLU A 25 -9.36 0.52 14.60
C GLU A 25 -9.21 0.12 16.07
N GLU A 26 -8.93 1.06 16.97
CA GLU A 26 -8.87 0.78 18.41
C GLU A 26 -10.22 0.28 18.93
N GLY A 27 -11.32 0.83 18.41
CA GLY A 27 -12.67 0.38 18.76
C GLY A 27 -12.95 -1.06 18.33
N ARG A 28 -12.40 -1.50 17.19
CA ARG A 28 -12.49 -2.90 16.75
C ARG A 28 -11.67 -3.80 17.65
N PHE A 29 -10.41 -3.44 17.92
CA PHE A 29 -9.53 -4.16 18.82
C PHE A 29 -10.14 -4.33 20.22
N LEU A 30 -10.62 -3.24 20.83
CA LEU A 30 -11.27 -3.29 22.13
C LEU A 30 -12.52 -4.19 22.14
N LYS A 31 -13.28 -4.23 21.05
CA LYS A 31 -14.46 -5.10 20.94
C LYS A 31 -14.07 -6.58 20.84
N GLU A 32 -13.01 -6.89 20.11
CA GLU A 32 -12.46 -8.24 19.99
C GLU A 32 -11.88 -8.70 21.33
N PHE A 33 -11.07 -7.85 21.99
CA PHE A 33 -10.53 -8.12 23.31
C PHE A 33 -11.63 -8.32 24.37
N LYS A 34 -12.69 -7.51 24.32
CA LYS A 34 -13.87 -7.67 25.17
C LYS A 34 -14.53 -9.03 25.00
N THR A 35 -14.55 -9.57 23.77
CA THR A 35 -15.12 -10.89 23.50
C THR A 35 -14.26 -11.98 24.14
N SER A 36 -12.94 -11.88 24.00
CA SER A 36 -11.97 -12.78 24.63
C SER A 36 -12.11 -12.79 26.16
N LEU A 37 -12.26 -11.63 26.80
CA LEU A 37 -12.54 -11.54 28.24
C LEU A 37 -13.84 -12.24 28.63
N ILE A 38 -14.90 -12.10 27.82
CA ILE A 38 -16.18 -12.76 28.10
C ILE A 38 -16.01 -14.27 28.02
N GLU A 39 -15.37 -14.78 26.97
CA GLU A 39 -15.10 -16.20 26.79
C GLU A 39 -14.28 -16.79 27.94
N PHE A 40 -13.23 -16.09 28.37
CA PHE A 40 -12.44 -16.48 29.52
C PHE A 40 -13.28 -16.55 30.81
N THR A 41 -14.12 -15.53 31.07
CA THR A 41 -14.98 -15.51 32.26
C THR A 41 -16.09 -16.57 32.24
N LEU A 42 -16.45 -17.09 31.06
CA LEU A 42 -17.40 -18.20 30.94
C LEU A 42 -16.77 -19.53 31.38
N VAL A 43 -15.49 -19.73 31.05
CA VAL A 43 -14.72 -20.92 31.46
C VAL A 43 -14.28 -20.81 32.93
N HIS A 44 -13.96 -19.59 33.39
CA HIS A 44 -13.48 -19.29 34.74
C HIS A 44 -14.43 -18.33 35.47
N PRO A 45 -15.60 -18.78 35.96
CA PRO A 45 -16.61 -17.91 36.54
C PRO A 45 -16.19 -17.22 37.86
N GLN A 46 -15.14 -17.74 38.52
CA GLN A 46 -14.56 -17.18 39.74
C GLN A 46 -13.22 -16.45 39.48
N CYS A 47 -12.96 -16.01 38.24
CA CYS A 47 -11.74 -15.28 37.92
C CYS A 47 -11.62 -13.99 38.75
N THR A 48 -10.43 -13.73 39.29
CA THR A 48 -10.07 -12.48 39.95
C THR A 48 -9.36 -11.55 38.98
N TYR A 49 -9.13 -10.30 39.40
CA TYR A 49 -8.34 -9.37 38.59
C TYR A 49 -6.93 -9.91 38.35
N ASP A 50 -6.29 -10.49 39.37
CA ASP A 50 -4.94 -11.05 39.26
C ASP A 50 -4.88 -12.19 38.25
N THR A 51 -5.88 -13.08 38.21
CA THR A 51 -5.92 -14.14 37.19
C THR A 51 -6.05 -13.59 35.76
N LEU A 52 -6.67 -12.42 35.58
CA LEU A 52 -6.72 -11.76 34.27
C LEU A 52 -5.37 -11.15 33.90
N ILE A 53 -4.64 -10.62 34.89
CA ILE A 53 -3.28 -10.10 34.69
C ILE A 53 -2.31 -11.23 34.35
N GLU A 54 -2.45 -12.40 34.98
CA GLU A 54 -1.62 -13.57 34.69
C GLU A 54 -1.86 -14.12 33.27
N GLU A 55 -3.11 -14.17 32.83
CA GLU A 55 -3.47 -14.72 31.51
C GLU A 55 -3.23 -13.72 30.37
N PHE A 56 -3.66 -12.47 30.54
CA PHE A 56 -3.65 -11.46 29.48
C PHE A 56 -2.54 -10.42 29.63
N GLY A 57 -1.81 -10.39 30.75
CA GLY A 57 -0.89 -9.30 31.06
C GLY A 57 -1.59 -8.08 31.64
N THR A 58 -0.86 -6.99 31.86
CA THR A 58 -1.47 -5.75 32.35
C THR A 58 -2.20 -5.00 31.23
N PRO A 59 -3.23 -4.19 31.55
CA PRO A 59 -3.85 -3.33 30.54
C PRO A 59 -2.84 -2.47 29.76
N GLN A 60 -1.76 -2.04 30.41
CA GLN A 60 -0.66 -1.29 29.81
C GLN A 60 0.11 -2.15 28.81
N ASP A 61 0.43 -3.40 29.14
CA ASP A 61 1.12 -4.33 28.24
C ASP A 61 0.29 -4.57 26.98
N ILE A 62 -1.03 -4.76 27.13
CA ILE A 62 -1.95 -4.93 25.99
C ILE A 62 -1.96 -3.69 25.08
N LEU A 63 -1.93 -2.48 25.67
CA LEU A 63 -1.82 -1.25 24.88
C LEU A 63 -0.49 -1.16 24.15
N HIS A 64 0.62 -1.51 24.80
CA HIS A 64 1.95 -1.52 24.20
C HIS A 64 2.03 -2.52 23.04
N GLU A 65 1.53 -3.74 23.24
CA GLU A 65 1.48 -4.78 22.20
C GLU A 65 0.64 -4.33 21.00
N TYR A 66 -0.53 -3.72 21.24
CA TYR A 66 -1.34 -3.15 20.16
C TYR A 66 -0.56 -2.09 19.37
N LEU A 67 0.12 -1.16 20.05
CA LEU A 67 0.90 -0.11 19.41
C LEU A 67 2.09 -0.66 18.63
N ASP A 68 2.83 -1.61 19.18
CA ASP A 68 3.99 -2.24 18.54
C ASP A 68 3.57 -2.99 17.27
N MET A 69 2.48 -3.76 17.32
CA MET A 69 1.94 -4.44 16.14
C MET A 69 1.49 -3.46 15.07
N HIS A 70 0.83 -2.36 15.46
CA HIS A 70 0.36 -1.35 14.53
C HIS A 70 1.50 -0.55 13.90
N ASP A 71 2.54 -0.20 14.67
CA ASP A 71 3.69 0.53 14.16
C ASP A 71 4.59 -0.35 13.28
N ALA A 72 4.76 -1.64 13.62
CA ALA A 72 5.40 -2.62 12.75
C ALA A 72 4.65 -2.81 11.41
N ASN A 73 3.31 -2.84 11.46
CA ASN A 73 2.47 -2.90 10.26
C ASN A 73 2.59 -1.63 9.42
N LYS A 74 2.58 -0.44 10.05
CA LYS A 74 2.81 0.84 9.35
C LYS A 74 4.18 0.86 8.69
N LEU A 75 5.24 0.40 9.36
CA LEU A 75 6.59 0.34 8.81
C LEU A 75 6.66 -0.60 7.60
N THR A 76 6.09 -1.81 7.71
CA THR A 76 6.04 -2.78 6.61
C THR A 76 5.26 -2.24 5.41
N HIS A 77 4.14 -1.56 5.67
CA HIS A 77 3.32 -0.96 4.62
C HIS A 77 4.01 0.25 3.96
N ALA A 78 4.79 1.02 4.72
CA ALA A 78 5.62 2.11 4.19
C ALA A 78 6.75 1.58 3.28
N ILE A 79 7.41 0.49 3.67
CA ILE A 79 8.44 -0.17 2.86
C ILE A 79 7.85 -0.69 1.55
N LYS A 80 6.70 -1.38 1.59
CA LYS A 80 6.01 -1.84 0.37
C LYS A 80 5.59 -0.69 -0.54
N LYS A 81 5.06 0.40 0.01
CA LYS A 81 4.62 1.58 -0.77
C LYS A 81 5.78 2.26 -1.48
N HIS A 82 6.94 2.37 -0.85
CA HIS A 82 8.12 3.00 -1.45
C HIS A 82 8.64 2.20 -2.66
N ASN A 83 8.68 0.87 -2.55
CA ASN A 83 9.13 0.01 -3.65
C ASN A 83 8.14 -0.01 -4.82
N TYR A 84 6.83 0.03 -4.55
CA TYR A 84 5.81 0.10 -5.60
C TYR A 84 5.91 1.39 -6.43
N LYS A 85 6.12 2.55 -5.79
CA LYS A 85 6.29 3.83 -6.51
C LYS A 85 7.51 3.82 -7.44
N LYS A 86 8.63 3.26 -6.99
CA LYS A 86 9.84 3.12 -7.83
C LYS A 86 9.60 2.23 -9.05
N LEU A 87 8.88 1.11 -8.86
CA LEU A 87 8.55 0.18 -9.95
C LEU A 87 7.63 0.83 -11.00
N VAL A 88 6.59 1.55 -10.56
CA VAL A 88 5.69 2.30 -11.46
C VAL A 88 6.46 3.36 -12.26
N LEU A 89 7.37 4.10 -11.61
CA LEU A 89 8.18 5.12 -12.29
C LEU A 89 9.09 4.49 -13.36
N LEU A 90 9.71 3.35 -13.07
CA LEU A 90 10.53 2.61 -14.05
C LEU A 90 9.73 2.15 -15.27
N ILE A 91 8.51 1.64 -15.06
CA ILE A 91 7.63 1.20 -16.15
C ILE A 91 7.24 2.39 -17.04
N ILE A 92 6.89 3.53 -16.45
CA ILE A 92 6.57 4.75 -17.21
C ILE A 92 7.78 5.20 -18.03
N LEU A 93 8.96 5.25 -17.42
CA LEU A 93 10.18 5.67 -18.12
C LEU A 93 10.52 4.73 -19.29
N ALA A 94 10.40 3.42 -19.08
CA ALA A 94 10.59 2.44 -20.14
C ALA A 94 9.56 2.61 -21.27
N GLY A 95 8.29 2.84 -20.93
CA GLY A 95 7.23 3.11 -21.91
C GLY A 95 7.51 4.35 -22.76
N VAL A 96 7.97 5.45 -22.14
CA VAL A 96 8.33 6.68 -22.86
C VAL A 96 9.47 6.42 -23.84
N LEU A 97 10.52 5.71 -23.43
CA LEU A 97 11.64 5.37 -24.32
C LEU A 97 11.19 4.54 -25.53
N ILE A 98 10.31 3.56 -25.31
CA ILE A 98 9.75 2.74 -26.40
C ILE A 98 8.95 3.61 -27.36
N CYS A 99 8.08 4.50 -26.86
CA CYS A 99 7.31 5.42 -27.70
C CYS A 99 8.22 6.37 -28.51
N CYS A 100 9.26 6.93 -27.88
CA CYS A 100 10.22 7.80 -28.54
C CYS A 100 10.95 7.06 -29.67
N THR A 101 11.45 5.85 -29.42
CA THR A 101 12.15 5.08 -30.45
C THR A 101 11.25 4.72 -31.64
N ALA A 102 10.00 4.31 -31.38
CA ALA A 102 9.03 4.03 -32.44
C ALA A 102 8.74 5.27 -33.29
N TYR A 103 8.57 6.44 -32.67
CA TYR A 103 8.35 7.70 -33.37
C TYR A 103 9.56 8.11 -34.23
N CYS A 104 10.78 7.98 -33.70
CA CYS A 104 12.00 8.24 -34.47
C CYS A 104 12.11 7.33 -35.70
N ILE A 105 11.82 6.03 -35.56
CA ILE A 105 11.83 5.07 -36.67
C ILE A 105 10.79 5.46 -37.73
N PHE A 106 9.58 5.84 -37.31
CA PHE A 106 8.52 6.29 -38.21
C PHE A 106 8.94 7.52 -39.02
N LEU A 107 9.54 8.52 -38.38
CA LEU A 107 10.02 9.72 -39.05
C LEU A 107 11.10 9.42 -40.10
N ILE A 108 12.07 8.55 -39.77
CA ILE A 108 13.12 8.13 -40.70
C ILE A 108 12.51 7.40 -41.91
N HIS A 109 11.53 6.53 -41.66
CA HIS A 109 10.85 5.81 -42.73
C HIS A 109 10.05 6.74 -43.65
N ALA A 110 9.35 7.72 -43.08
CA ALA A 110 8.63 8.75 -43.83
C ALA A 110 9.58 9.61 -44.69
N ALA A 111 10.73 10.02 -44.13
CA ALA A 111 11.75 10.78 -44.85
C ALA A 111 12.35 10.00 -46.03
N LYS A 112 12.64 8.70 -45.87
CA LYS A 112 13.11 7.84 -46.97
C LYS A 112 12.08 7.71 -48.09
N LYS A 113 10.79 7.60 -47.74
CA LYS A 113 9.72 7.47 -48.73
C LYS A 113 9.61 8.72 -49.62
N LEU A 114 9.81 9.91 -49.05
CA LEU A 114 9.79 11.17 -49.79
C LEU A 114 10.97 11.30 -50.77
N SER A 115 12.18 10.91 -50.36
CA SER A 115 13.37 10.96 -51.23
C SER A 115 13.27 10.04 -52.45
N SER A 116 12.46 8.97 -52.40
CA SER A 116 12.29 8.04 -53.53
C SER A 116 11.33 8.53 -54.61
N GLN A 117 10.59 9.62 -54.38
CA GLN A 117 9.63 10.17 -55.34
C GLN A 117 10.14 11.42 -56.09
N ILE A 118 11.36 11.88 -55.83
CA ILE A 118 11.98 12.97 -56.58
C ILE A 118 12.69 12.35 -57.79
N PRO A 119 12.25 12.61 -59.05
CA PRO A 119 12.89 12.04 -60.23
C PRO A 119 14.28 12.66 -60.44
N ASP A 120 15.34 11.85 -60.34
CA ASP A 120 16.76 12.21 -60.56
C ASP A 120 17.13 12.53 -62.02
N LYS A 121 16.16 12.85 -62.88
CA LYS A 121 16.47 13.11 -64.29
C LYS A 121 15.65 14.26 -64.84
N VAL A 122 16.12 15.48 -64.56
CA VAL A 122 15.96 16.58 -65.51
C VAL A 122 16.81 16.21 -66.71
N ILE A 123 16.22 15.48 -67.67
CA ILE A 123 16.81 15.38 -69.01
C ILE A 123 16.67 16.77 -69.59
N ILE A 124 17.70 17.59 -69.38
CA ILE A 124 17.91 18.79 -70.18
C ILE A 124 18.28 18.23 -71.56
N SER A 125 17.27 18.02 -72.40
CA SER A 125 17.48 17.85 -73.84
C SER A 125 17.92 19.21 -74.35
N ILE A 126 19.23 19.46 -74.25
CA ILE A 126 19.92 20.52 -74.97
C ILE A 126 19.74 20.16 -76.44
N ILE A 127 18.85 20.88 -77.12
CA ILE A 127 18.78 20.88 -78.57
C ILE A 127 19.96 21.77 -79.00
N GLU A 128 21.15 21.18 -79.05
CA GLU A 128 22.30 21.78 -79.73
C GLU A 128 22.19 21.44 -81.22
N GLU A 129 22.44 22.47 -82.00
CA GLU A 129 22.30 22.68 -83.45
C GLU A 129 22.80 21.56 -84.38
N GLU A 130 22.25 21.49 -85.60
CA GLU A 130 23.07 21.73 -86.80
C GLU A 130 22.22 21.88 -88.09
N ILE A 131 22.45 23.04 -88.74
CA ILE A 131 22.37 23.37 -90.19
C ILE A 131 21.00 23.74 -90.78
#